data_AF-A0A0Q7ZPJ0-F1
#
_entry.id   AF-A0A0Q7ZPJ0-F1
#
_cell.length_a   1.000
_cell.length_b   1.000
_cell.length_c   1.000
_cell.angle_alpha   90.00
_cell.angle_beta   90.00
_cell.angle_gamma   90.00
#
_symmetry.space_group_name_H-M   'P 1'
#
loop_
_entity.id
_entity.type
_entity.pdbx_description
1 polymer ?
#
loop_
_entity_poly.entity_id
_entity_poly.type
_entity_poly.pdbx_seq_one_letter_code
_entity_poly.pdbx_strand_id
1 'polypeptide(L)'
;MDDFAFEDRVGHPLEKWNELKDRVQQENIKVFADVADEFLAVLWCLDQYRIKGIPPRLMGQPTQTDAQRLSGAYRMKGGWFAELVSLLLENQTSSPLAPRSNIQGFSQPHQIDIAWPARRNAPLVCVETKVMGGPAYNRQPARASTADWSNRRKELKFQATDLKLYRREQRQKIDHWDNWRKIAPPSVYFMWCARINRPRDTLDRMVAEVRALTETYLDGAGIFAYEPNKNETGYQVVFVHQRDRVVDLSDLIHRIAEEIEGYASSGLPPEPEPSEQLPVDLSLLQPDAEEPGE
;
A
#
# COMPACT_ATOMS: atom_id res chain seq x y z
N MET A 1 5.24 36.53 4.65
CA MET A 1 5.00 36.15 3.23
C MET A 1 3.56 35.70 3.21
N ASP A 2 2.73 36.42 2.47
CA ASP A 2 1.29 36.20 2.39
C ASP A 2 0.99 34.75 1.93
N ASP A 3 0.04 34.08 2.58
CA ASP A 3 -0.32 32.69 2.28
C ASP A 3 -0.82 32.55 0.84
N PHE A 4 -1.45 33.61 0.30
CA PHE A 4 -1.85 33.68 -1.11
C PHE A 4 -0.64 33.61 -2.04
N ALA A 5 0.39 34.41 -1.79
CA ALA A 5 1.62 34.41 -2.60
C ALA A 5 2.38 33.07 -2.50
N PHE A 6 2.21 32.32 -1.41
CA PHE A 6 2.77 30.98 -1.29
C PHE A 6 1.99 29.96 -2.13
N GLU A 7 0.67 29.93 -1.99
CA GLU A 7 -0.21 29.02 -2.74
C GLU A 7 -0.14 29.26 -4.25
N ASP A 8 -0.08 30.52 -4.70
CA ASP A 8 0.11 30.84 -6.13
C ASP A 8 1.41 30.26 -6.70
N ARG A 9 2.43 30.09 -5.85
CA ARG A 9 3.74 29.55 -6.23
C ARG A 9 3.80 28.03 -6.22
N VAL A 10 3.18 27.38 -5.23
CA VAL A 10 3.27 25.90 -5.05
C VAL A 10 2.04 25.15 -5.56
N GLY A 11 0.94 25.86 -5.80
CA GLY A 11 -0.40 25.36 -6.11
C GLY A 11 -1.12 24.77 -4.90
N HIS A 12 -2.39 24.41 -5.08
CA HIS A 12 -3.18 23.76 -4.04
C HIS A 12 -3.14 22.22 -4.17
N PRO A 13 -2.80 21.47 -3.11
CA PRO A 13 -2.56 20.02 -3.23
C PRO A 13 -3.80 19.21 -3.58
N LEU A 14 -4.98 19.63 -3.11
CA LEU A 14 -6.24 18.95 -3.44
C LEU A 14 -6.65 19.18 -4.91
N GLU A 15 -6.33 20.35 -5.47
CA GLU A 15 -6.63 20.65 -6.87
C GLU A 15 -5.76 19.78 -7.78
N LYS A 16 -4.44 19.77 -7.52
CA LYS A 16 -3.49 18.88 -8.23
C LYS A 16 -3.88 17.40 -8.13
N TRP A 17 -4.35 16.96 -6.96
CA TRP A 17 -4.83 15.59 -6.78
C TRP A 17 -6.07 15.29 -7.62
N ASN A 18 -7.05 16.18 -7.61
CA ASN A 18 -8.27 16.02 -8.39
C ASN A 18 -7.99 16.05 -9.90
N GLU A 19 -7.14 16.97 -10.37
CA GLU A 19 -6.69 17.03 -11.78
C GLU A 19 -6.03 15.71 -12.22
N LEU A 20 -5.14 15.16 -11.39
CA LEU A 20 -4.50 13.87 -11.66
C LEU A 20 -5.55 12.75 -11.73
N LYS A 21 -6.47 12.67 -10.77
CA LYS A 21 -7.53 11.65 -10.75
C LYS A 21 -8.42 11.74 -11.99
N ASP A 22 -8.87 12.95 -12.31
CA ASP A 22 -9.73 13.20 -13.46
C ASP A 22 -9.04 12.77 -14.74
N ARG A 23 -7.76 13.10 -14.91
CA ARG A 23 -6.97 12.65 -16.06
C ARG A 23 -6.84 11.13 -16.13
N VAL A 24 -6.49 10.46 -15.02
CA VAL A 24 -6.37 8.98 -14.97
C VAL A 24 -7.65 8.32 -15.48
N GLN A 25 -8.81 8.84 -15.07
CA GLN A 25 -10.11 8.29 -15.47
C GLN A 25 -10.49 8.69 -16.91
N GLN A 26 -10.33 9.95 -17.30
CA GLN A 26 -10.70 10.44 -18.63
C GLN A 26 -9.85 9.83 -19.75
N GLU A 27 -8.55 9.66 -19.51
CA GLU A 27 -7.61 9.09 -20.48
C GLU A 27 -7.48 7.56 -20.35
N ASN A 28 -8.20 6.94 -19.41
CA ASN A 28 -8.10 5.51 -19.10
C ASN A 28 -6.65 5.05 -18.89
N ILE A 29 -5.90 5.80 -18.08
CA ILE A 29 -4.48 5.52 -17.82
C ILE A 29 -4.37 4.24 -17.02
N LYS A 30 -3.47 3.35 -17.44
CA LYS A 30 -3.28 2.02 -16.83
C LYS A 30 -1.93 1.88 -16.13
N VAL A 31 -0.92 2.60 -16.59
CA VAL A 31 0.47 2.43 -16.14
C VAL A 31 0.83 3.55 -15.18
N PHE A 32 1.39 3.21 -14.01
CA PHE A 32 1.77 4.21 -13.01
C PHE A 32 2.85 5.17 -13.52
N ALA A 33 3.78 4.67 -14.34
CA ALA A 33 4.84 5.49 -14.93
C ALA A 33 4.29 6.70 -15.72
N ASP A 34 3.11 6.61 -16.32
CA ASP A 34 2.50 7.68 -17.13
C ASP A 34 1.93 8.84 -16.29
N VAL A 35 1.86 8.66 -14.97
CA VAL A 35 1.33 9.63 -13.99
C VAL A 35 2.28 9.90 -12.82
N ALA A 36 3.48 9.33 -12.88
CA ALA A 36 4.45 9.40 -11.78
C ALA A 36 4.85 10.85 -11.50
N ASP A 37 5.09 11.67 -12.53
CA ASP A 37 5.54 13.05 -12.38
C ASP A 37 4.46 13.96 -11.78
N GLU A 38 3.21 13.79 -12.18
CA GLU A 38 2.05 14.52 -11.64
C GLU A 38 1.80 14.11 -10.18
N PHE A 39 1.90 12.83 -9.87
CA PHE A 39 1.79 12.36 -8.49
C PHE A 39 2.94 12.90 -7.61
N LEU A 40 4.16 12.98 -8.15
CA LEU A 40 5.28 13.64 -7.48
C LEU A 40 5.04 15.13 -7.29
N ALA A 41 4.38 15.82 -8.22
CA ALA A 41 4.01 17.22 -8.06
C ALA A 41 2.98 17.42 -6.93
N VAL A 42 2.03 16.50 -6.76
CA VAL A 42 1.09 16.48 -5.61
C VAL A 42 1.85 16.33 -4.29
N LEU A 43 2.75 15.34 -4.21
CA LEU A 43 3.55 15.10 -3.00
C LEU A 43 4.47 16.26 -2.67
N TRP A 44 5.11 16.86 -3.69
CA TRP A 44 5.95 18.03 -3.53
C TRP A 44 5.17 19.22 -2.98
N CYS A 45 4.03 19.53 -3.59
CA CYS A 45 3.13 20.58 -3.11
C CYS A 45 2.79 20.38 -1.62
N LEU A 46 2.33 19.18 -1.25
CA LEU A 46 1.98 18.86 0.14
C LEU A 46 3.18 19.00 1.10
N ASP A 47 4.38 18.61 0.67
CA ASP A 47 5.60 18.76 1.44
C ASP A 47 6.03 20.22 1.62
N GLN A 48 5.77 21.09 0.63
CA GLN A 48 6.04 22.52 0.77
C GLN A 48 5.16 23.16 1.86
N TYR A 49 3.87 22.84 1.91
CA TYR A 49 2.99 23.27 3.01
C TYR A 49 3.49 22.77 4.37
N ARG A 50 3.89 21.49 4.41
CA ARG A 50 4.48 20.90 5.63
C ARG A 50 5.74 21.62 6.07
N ILE A 51 6.69 21.89 5.17
CA ILE A 51 7.94 22.61 5.49
C ILE A 51 7.62 24.01 6.00
N LYS A 52 6.67 24.70 5.35
CA LYS A 52 6.28 26.06 5.70
C LYS A 52 5.51 26.15 7.02
N GLY A 53 4.89 25.05 7.45
CA GLY A 53 4.12 24.97 8.69
C GLY A 53 2.75 25.60 8.62
N ILE A 54 2.21 25.75 7.41
CA ILE A 54 0.88 26.32 7.16
C ILE A 54 -0.01 25.24 6.55
N PRO A 55 -1.27 25.08 7.01
CA PRO A 55 -2.20 24.15 6.38
C PRO A 55 -2.66 24.70 5.03
N PRO A 56 -2.86 23.84 4.01
CA PRO A 56 -3.55 24.27 2.80
C PRO A 56 -4.94 24.82 3.12
N ARG A 57 -5.37 25.83 2.37
CA ARG A 57 -6.69 26.44 2.57
C ARG A 57 -7.78 25.40 2.35
N LEU A 58 -8.90 25.53 3.05
CA LEU A 58 -10.06 24.62 2.92
C LEU A 58 -9.79 23.12 3.19
N MET A 59 -8.58 22.73 3.59
CA MET A 59 -8.26 21.38 4.04
C MET A 59 -8.35 21.28 5.56
N GLY A 60 -9.03 20.22 6.03
CA GLY A 60 -9.35 20.01 7.45
C GLY A 60 -10.60 20.76 7.90
N GLN A 61 -11.00 20.53 9.15
CA GLN A 61 -12.20 21.18 9.71
C GLN A 61 -11.87 22.61 10.19
N PRO A 62 -12.76 23.61 10.00
CA PRO A 62 -12.51 24.98 10.46
C PRO A 62 -12.30 25.11 11.97
N THR A 63 -12.79 24.15 12.75
CA THR A 63 -12.66 24.09 14.22
C THR A 63 -11.31 23.53 14.69
N GLN A 64 -10.49 22.98 13.79
CA GLN A 64 -9.18 22.42 14.10
C GLN A 64 -8.09 23.49 14.09
N THR A 65 -7.07 23.32 14.93
CA THR A 65 -5.88 24.18 14.89
C THR A 65 -5.11 23.99 13.58
N ASP A 66 -4.30 24.97 13.18
CA ASP A 66 -3.49 24.88 11.97
C ASP A 66 -2.56 23.64 11.97
N ALA A 67 -2.00 23.31 13.13
CA ALA A 67 -1.19 22.11 13.29
C ALA A 67 -2.00 20.81 13.09
N GLN A 68 -3.24 20.76 13.58
CA GLN A 68 -4.14 19.63 13.37
C GLN A 68 -4.55 19.51 11.90
N ARG A 69 -4.91 20.63 11.27
CA ARG A 69 -5.28 20.69 9.85
C ARG A 69 -4.12 20.26 8.95
N LEU A 70 -2.92 20.77 9.20
CA LEU A 70 -1.71 20.40 8.46
C LEU A 70 -1.38 18.91 8.64
N SER A 71 -1.46 18.40 9.87
CA SER A 71 -1.26 16.97 10.14
C SER A 71 -2.30 16.10 9.42
N GLY A 72 -3.57 16.53 9.42
CA GLY A 72 -4.66 15.88 8.70
C GLY A 72 -4.41 15.84 7.19
N ALA A 73 -4.15 17.00 6.58
CA ALA A 73 -3.82 17.12 5.16
C ALA A 73 -2.63 16.23 4.78
N TYR A 74 -1.56 16.25 5.59
CA TYR A 74 -0.37 15.45 5.32
C TYR A 74 -0.59 13.94 5.41
N ARG A 75 -1.54 13.47 6.24
CA ARG A 75 -1.92 12.06 6.32
C ARG A 75 -2.71 11.59 5.10
N MET A 76 -3.31 12.49 4.32
CA MET A 76 -4.10 12.13 3.14
C MET A 76 -3.26 11.49 2.04
N LYS A 77 -1.96 11.77 1.96
CA LYS A 77 -1.07 11.22 0.91
C LYS A 77 -1.11 9.69 0.82
N GLY A 78 -1.26 9.00 1.96
CA GLY A 78 -1.42 7.54 1.97
C GLY A 78 -2.71 7.10 1.31
N GLY A 79 -3.81 7.80 1.58
CA GLY A 79 -5.09 7.57 0.92
C GLY A 79 -5.07 7.89 -0.56
N TRP A 80 -4.43 8.98 -0.96
CA TRP A 80 -4.28 9.34 -2.38
C TRP A 80 -3.47 8.31 -3.15
N PHE A 81 -2.40 7.76 -2.56
CA PHE A 81 -1.65 6.69 -3.22
C PHE A 81 -2.48 5.41 -3.38
N ALA A 82 -3.22 5.00 -2.34
CA ALA A 82 -4.13 3.86 -2.44
C ALA A 82 -5.23 4.08 -3.49
N GLU A 83 -5.83 5.28 -3.53
CA GLU A 83 -6.84 5.66 -4.52
C GLU A 83 -6.25 5.64 -5.94
N LEU A 84 -5.05 6.20 -6.15
CA LEU A 84 -4.37 6.16 -7.45
C LEU A 84 -4.14 4.72 -7.93
N VAL A 85 -3.61 3.85 -7.07
CA VAL A 85 -3.41 2.44 -7.39
C VAL A 85 -4.74 1.77 -7.73
N SER A 86 -5.80 2.04 -6.96
CA SER A 86 -7.13 1.50 -7.22
C SER A 86 -7.65 1.92 -8.60
N LEU A 87 -7.54 3.19 -8.96
CA LEU A 87 -7.99 3.71 -10.25
C LEU A 87 -7.22 3.07 -11.42
N LEU A 88 -5.89 2.91 -11.27
CA LEU A 88 -5.07 2.25 -12.29
C LEU A 88 -5.43 0.77 -12.46
N LEU A 89 -5.71 0.07 -11.35
CA LEU A 89 -6.17 -1.31 -11.40
C LEU A 89 -7.57 -1.43 -12.01
N GLU A 90 -8.52 -0.56 -11.64
CA GLU A 90 -9.87 -0.52 -12.23
C GLU A 90 -9.84 -0.25 -13.73
N ASN A 91 -8.90 0.57 -14.21
CA ASN A 91 -8.70 0.79 -15.65
C ASN A 91 -8.10 -0.43 -16.37
N GLN A 92 -7.51 -1.37 -15.64
CA GLN A 92 -6.95 -2.62 -16.16
C GLN A 92 -7.89 -3.82 -16.00
N THR A 93 -8.88 -3.75 -15.10
CA THR A 93 -9.80 -4.84 -14.80
C THR A 93 -11.22 -4.51 -15.25
N SER A 94 -12.04 -5.54 -15.40
CA SER A 94 -13.46 -5.44 -15.72
C SER A 94 -14.36 -5.34 -14.47
N SER A 95 -13.76 -5.46 -13.29
CA SER A 95 -14.46 -5.52 -12.00
C SER A 95 -14.13 -4.32 -11.10
N PRO A 96 -15.13 -3.75 -10.40
CA PRO A 96 -14.89 -2.66 -9.46
C PRO A 96 -14.04 -3.13 -8.26
N LEU A 97 -13.18 -2.24 -7.75
CA LEU A 97 -12.40 -2.48 -6.54
C LEU A 97 -13.05 -1.78 -5.35
N ALA A 98 -12.95 -2.37 -4.16
CA ALA A 98 -13.35 -1.68 -2.93
C ALA A 98 -12.12 -1.09 -2.23
N PRO A 99 -12.01 0.25 -2.17
CA PRO A 99 -11.01 0.87 -1.32
C PRO A 99 -11.39 0.70 0.16
N ARG A 100 -10.39 0.46 1.01
CA ARG A 100 -10.47 0.46 2.49
C ARG A 100 -11.51 -0.52 3.05
N SER A 101 -11.39 -1.78 2.65
CA SER A 101 -12.28 -2.84 3.13
C SER A 101 -11.83 -3.37 4.49
N ASN A 102 -12.77 -3.51 5.41
CA ASN A 102 -12.53 -4.28 6.65
C ASN A 102 -12.72 -5.76 6.33
N ILE A 103 -11.61 -6.50 6.18
CA ILE A 103 -11.59 -7.90 5.78
C ILE A 103 -11.48 -8.78 7.01
N GLN A 104 -12.31 -9.82 7.10
CA GLN A 104 -12.22 -10.78 8.18
C GLN A 104 -10.99 -11.69 7.98
N GLY A 105 -10.06 -11.66 8.92
CA GLY A 105 -8.97 -12.64 9.07
C GLY A 105 -9.32 -13.73 10.08
N PHE A 106 -8.45 -14.71 10.22
CA PHE A 106 -8.64 -15.88 11.10
C PHE A 106 -8.79 -15.46 12.57
N SER A 107 -7.88 -14.62 13.05
CA SER A 107 -7.88 -14.17 14.45
C SER A 107 -8.53 -12.80 14.64
N GLN A 108 -8.46 -11.91 13.65
CA GLN A 108 -9.01 -10.56 13.75
C GLN A 108 -9.43 -9.97 12.40
N PRO A 109 -10.30 -8.95 12.38
CA PRO A 109 -10.50 -8.11 11.20
C PRO A 109 -9.25 -7.28 10.87
N HIS A 110 -9.01 -7.04 9.59
CA HIS A 110 -7.92 -6.22 9.06
C HIS A 110 -8.48 -5.11 8.18
N GLN A 111 -7.95 -3.90 8.33
CA GLN A 111 -8.24 -2.80 7.41
C GLN A 111 -7.29 -2.89 6.22
N ILE A 112 -7.82 -3.28 5.06
CA ILE A 112 -7.05 -3.46 3.83
C ILE A 112 -7.25 -2.27 2.90
N ASP A 113 -6.17 -1.71 2.37
CA ASP A 113 -6.24 -0.53 1.48
C ASP A 113 -7.05 -0.82 0.19
N ILE A 114 -6.82 -1.97 -0.46
CA ILE A 114 -7.58 -2.42 -1.63
C ILE A 114 -7.86 -3.92 -1.48
N ALA A 115 -9.12 -4.33 -1.64
CA ALA A 115 -9.50 -5.73 -1.65
C ALA A 115 -10.40 -6.05 -2.84
N TRP A 116 -10.17 -7.21 -3.44
CA TRP A 116 -11.00 -7.74 -4.51
C TRP A 116 -11.29 -9.24 -4.29
N PRO A 117 -12.52 -9.71 -4.46
CA PRO A 117 -13.72 -8.93 -4.71
C PRO A 117 -14.05 -8.00 -3.54
N ALA A 118 -14.85 -6.97 -3.81
CA ALA A 118 -15.30 -5.94 -2.86
C ALA A 118 -16.24 -6.49 -1.76
N ARG A 119 -15.77 -7.44 -0.94
CA ARG A 119 -16.55 -8.12 0.09
C ARG A 119 -15.75 -8.33 1.36
N ARG A 120 -16.45 -8.29 2.50
CA ARG A 120 -15.85 -8.48 3.84
C ARG A 120 -15.20 -9.85 4.03
N ASN A 121 -15.80 -10.89 3.47
CA ASN A 121 -15.38 -12.27 3.64
C ASN A 121 -14.82 -12.81 2.33
N ALA A 122 -13.76 -13.61 2.41
CA ALA A 122 -13.18 -14.31 1.28
C ALA A 122 -12.77 -13.40 0.09
N PRO A 123 -12.01 -12.31 0.29
CA PRO A 123 -11.33 -11.69 -0.84
C PRO A 123 -10.35 -12.70 -1.48
N LEU A 124 -10.02 -12.46 -2.74
CA LEU A 124 -9.07 -13.23 -3.53
C LEU A 124 -7.75 -12.47 -3.70
N VAL A 125 -7.81 -11.14 -3.70
CA VAL A 125 -6.65 -10.26 -3.81
C VAL A 125 -6.77 -9.17 -2.75
N CYS A 126 -5.68 -8.94 -2.03
CA CYS A 126 -5.53 -7.87 -1.06
C CYS A 126 -4.26 -7.07 -1.38
N VAL A 127 -4.35 -5.75 -1.43
CA VAL A 127 -3.20 -4.86 -1.65
C VAL A 127 -3.10 -3.89 -0.49
N GLU A 128 -1.91 -3.85 0.10
CA GLU A 128 -1.51 -2.83 1.07
C GLU A 128 -0.65 -1.76 0.40
N THR A 129 -0.89 -0.51 0.73
CA THR A 129 -0.09 0.61 0.22
C THR A 129 0.47 1.42 1.37
N LYS A 130 1.69 1.94 1.24
CA LYS A 130 2.24 2.86 2.23
C LYS A 130 3.04 3.96 1.54
N VAL A 131 2.83 5.20 2.00
CA VAL A 131 3.62 6.37 1.61
C VAL A 131 4.48 6.81 2.78
N MET A 132 5.79 6.66 2.65
CA MET A 132 6.74 6.85 3.73
C MET A 132 7.80 7.91 3.42
N GLY A 133 8.41 8.40 4.49
CA GLY A 133 9.32 9.53 4.45
C GLY A 133 8.58 10.87 4.52
N GLY A 134 9.35 11.90 4.83
CA GLY A 134 8.85 13.27 4.88
C GLY A 134 9.96 14.27 5.20
N PRO A 135 9.82 15.51 4.75
CA PRO A 135 10.79 16.56 5.05
C PRO A 135 10.80 16.86 6.55
N ALA A 136 11.89 17.50 6.98
CA ALA A 136 11.92 18.13 8.30
C ALA A 136 10.84 19.21 8.38
N TYR A 137 10.24 19.36 9.56
CA TYR A 137 9.23 20.38 9.81
C TYR A 137 9.30 20.83 11.26
N ASN A 138 9.27 22.14 11.49
CA ASN A 138 9.53 22.75 12.79
C ASN A 138 10.84 22.19 13.39
N ARG A 139 10.77 21.68 14.62
CA ARG A 139 11.90 21.07 15.35
C ARG A 139 12.00 19.56 15.11
N GLN A 140 11.15 18.98 14.26
CA GLN A 140 11.17 17.55 13.96
C GLN A 140 12.11 17.27 12.78
N PRO A 141 13.06 16.33 12.93
CA PRO A 141 13.95 15.96 11.84
C PRO A 141 13.17 15.31 10.70
N ALA A 142 13.77 15.31 9.51
CA ALA A 142 13.24 14.58 8.36
C ALA A 142 13.05 13.09 8.72
N ARG A 143 11.91 12.54 8.31
CA ARG A 143 11.57 11.15 8.57
C ARG A 143 12.14 10.29 7.45
N ALA A 144 12.92 9.28 7.82
CA ALA A 144 13.46 8.29 6.89
C ALA A 144 12.31 7.48 6.25
N SER A 145 12.48 7.07 5.00
CA SER A 145 11.50 6.20 4.34
C SER A 145 11.40 4.86 5.05
N THR A 146 12.50 4.36 5.63
CA THR A 146 12.53 3.08 6.35
C THR A 146 12.22 3.17 7.85
N ALA A 147 11.79 4.34 8.36
CA ALA A 147 11.64 4.57 9.79
C ALA A 147 10.67 3.58 10.49
N ASP A 148 9.58 3.19 9.80
CA ASP A 148 8.59 2.25 10.36
C ASP A 148 8.75 0.83 9.82
N TRP A 149 9.87 0.55 9.12
CA TRP A 149 10.04 -0.69 8.38
C TRP A 149 9.83 -1.94 9.23
N SER A 150 10.45 -2.03 10.41
CA SER A 150 10.34 -3.22 11.26
C SER A 150 8.90 -3.49 11.70
N ASN A 151 8.15 -2.42 12.02
CA ASN A 151 6.77 -2.52 12.47
C ASN A 151 5.85 -2.89 11.31
N ARG A 152 6.02 -2.25 10.15
CA ARG A 152 5.26 -2.58 8.93
C ARG A 152 5.53 -4.00 8.47
N ARG A 153 6.78 -4.46 8.51
CA ARG A 153 7.14 -5.85 8.20
C ARG A 153 6.42 -6.83 9.12
N LYS A 154 6.37 -6.60 10.43
CA LYS A 154 5.63 -7.47 11.36
C LYS A 154 4.13 -7.50 11.04
N GLU A 155 3.55 -6.33 10.78
CA GLU A 155 2.13 -6.20 10.43
C GLU A 155 1.78 -6.95 9.13
N LEU A 156 2.54 -6.73 8.05
CA LEU A 156 2.31 -7.39 6.76
C LEU A 156 2.42 -8.91 6.85
N LYS A 157 3.40 -9.43 7.61
CA LYS A 157 3.55 -10.87 7.85
C LYS A 157 2.35 -11.47 8.53
N PHE A 158 1.92 -10.82 9.63
CA PHE A 158 0.79 -11.26 10.42
C PHE A 158 -0.49 -11.21 9.59
N GLN A 159 -0.75 -10.07 8.95
CA GLN A 159 -1.92 -9.85 8.11
C GLN A 159 -2.01 -10.86 6.96
N ALA A 160 -0.93 -11.06 6.18
CA ALA A 160 -0.94 -12.00 5.07
C ALA A 160 -1.24 -13.44 5.52
N THR A 161 -0.63 -13.84 6.63
CA THR A 161 -0.85 -15.18 7.23
C THR A 161 -2.28 -15.33 7.74
N ASP A 162 -2.77 -14.35 8.49
CA ASP A 162 -4.09 -14.40 9.12
C ASP A 162 -5.23 -14.38 8.09
N LEU A 163 -5.07 -13.64 6.99
CA LEU A 163 -6.00 -13.63 5.87
C LEU A 163 -6.06 -14.98 5.14
N LYS A 164 -4.91 -15.61 4.86
CA LYS A 164 -4.87 -16.92 4.20
C LYS A 164 -5.41 -18.02 5.10
N LEU A 165 -5.11 -17.97 6.40
CA LEU A 165 -5.63 -18.92 7.38
C LEU A 165 -7.16 -18.81 7.55
N TYR A 166 -7.75 -17.63 7.36
CA TYR A 166 -9.20 -17.44 7.47
C TYR A 166 -9.99 -18.34 6.50
N ARG A 167 -9.45 -18.53 5.29
CA ARG A 167 -10.05 -19.34 4.23
C ARG A 167 -9.65 -20.80 4.28
N ARG A 168 -8.72 -21.18 5.16
CA ARG A 168 -8.27 -22.55 5.28
C ARG A 168 -9.39 -23.42 5.84
N GLU A 169 -9.76 -24.47 5.12
CA GLU A 169 -10.56 -25.54 5.69
C GLU A 169 -9.79 -26.19 6.85
N GLN A 170 -10.43 -26.44 7.99
CA GLN A 170 -9.73 -26.99 9.16
C GLN A 170 -8.99 -28.31 8.88
N ARG A 171 -9.47 -29.10 7.90
CA ARG A 171 -8.90 -30.39 7.50
C ARG A 171 -7.74 -30.27 6.51
N GLN A 172 -7.49 -29.08 5.94
CA GLN A 172 -6.38 -28.89 5.02
C GLN A 172 -5.06 -28.87 5.79
N LYS A 173 -4.27 -29.93 5.61
CA LYS A 173 -2.92 -30.02 6.14
C LYS A 173 -1.99 -29.06 5.39
N ILE A 174 -1.27 -28.21 6.12
CA ILE A 174 -0.20 -27.38 5.55
C ILE A 174 1.10 -28.19 5.64
N ASP A 175 1.41 -28.94 4.58
CA ASP A 175 2.63 -29.75 4.54
C ASP A 175 3.90 -28.89 4.33
N HIS A 176 3.84 -27.92 3.42
CA HIS A 176 4.98 -27.04 3.12
C HIS A 176 4.51 -25.60 3.00
N TRP A 177 4.96 -24.75 3.93
CA TRP A 177 4.55 -23.34 4.03
C TRP A 177 4.67 -22.62 2.70
N ASP A 178 5.85 -22.68 2.06
CA ASP A 178 6.11 -21.94 0.81
C ASP A 178 5.21 -22.33 -0.36
N ASN A 179 4.79 -23.59 -0.43
CA ASN A 179 3.90 -24.05 -1.49
C ASN A 179 2.46 -23.62 -1.18
N TRP A 180 2.01 -23.86 0.06
CA TRP A 180 0.67 -23.50 0.49
C TRP A 180 0.43 -22.00 0.36
N ARG A 181 1.34 -21.16 0.87
CA ARG A 181 1.15 -19.70 0.86
C ARG A 181 1.05 -19.11 -0.55
N LYS A 182 1.73 -19.71 -1.54
CA LYS A 182 1.70 -19.25 -2.95
C LYS A 182 0.40 -19.58 -3.68
N ILE A 183 -0.37 -20.55 -3.20
CA ILE A 183 -1.63 -20.99 -3.83
C ILE A 183 -2.86 -20.64 -3.00
N ALA A 184 -2.70 -20.40 -1.69
CA ALA A 184 -3.79 -20.11 -0.78
C ALA A 184 -4.30 -18.68 -0.97
N PRO A 185 -5.61 -18.47 -1.19
CA PRO A 185 -6.19 -17.14 -1.27
C PRO A 185 -6.34 -16.49 0.12
N PRO A 186 -6.35 -15.15 0.21
CA PRO A 186 -6.09 -14.22 -0.88
C PRO A 186 -4.60 -14.15 -1.26
N SER A 187 -4.31 -13.74 -2.48
CA SER A 187 -3.01 -13.21 -2.86
C SER A 187 -2.82 -11.83 -2.22
N VAL A 188 -1.69 -11.63 -1.53
CA VAL A 188 -1.43 -10.44 -0.72
C VAL A 188 -0.23 -9.69 -1.26
N TYR A 189 -0.48 -8.45 -1.66
CA TYR A 189 0.47 -7.54 -2.28
C TYR A 189 0.79 -6.34 -1.41
N PHE A 190 1.98 -5.79 -1.62
CA PHE A 190 2.41 -4.59 -0.91
C PHE A 190 3.11 -3.57 -1.80
N MET A 191 2.68 -2.32 -1.76
CA MET A 191 3.23 -1.22 -2.54
C MET A 191 3.81 -0.14 -1.63
N TRP A 192 5.07 0.20 -1.88
CA TRP A 192 5.82 1.18 -1.10
C TRP A 192 6.15 2.41 -1.93
N CYS A 193 5.56 3.54 -1.58
CA CYS A 193 5.92 4.87 -2.09
C CYS A 193 6.87 5.57 -1.11
N ALA A 194 8.13 5.79 -1.49
CA ALA A 194 9.22 6.16 -0.59
C ALA A 194 9.93 7.44 -0.98
N ARG A 195 9.88 8.45 -0.11
CA ARG A 195 10.78 9.60 -0.19
C ARG A 195 12.15 9.24 0.37
N ILE A 196 13.14 9.03 -0.49
CA ILE A 196 14.51 8.70 -0.11
C ILE A 196 15.17 9.91 0.57
N ASN A 197 15.67 9.70 1.78
CA ASN A 197 16.46 10.68 2.51
C ASN A 197 17.92 10.22 2.64
N ARG A 198 18.77 10.59 1.68
CA ARG A 198 20.18 10.23 1.71
C ARG A 198 20.93 10.95 2.84
N PRO A 199 21.93 10.29 3.48
CA PRO A 199 22.40 8.92 3.25
C PRO A 199 21.67 7.86 4.07
N ARG A 200 20.60 8.21 4.80
CA ARG A 200 19.92 7.30 5.74
C ARG A 200 19.15 6.19 5.04
N ASP A 201 18.54 6.53 3.90
CA ASP A 201 17.81 5.60 3.06
C ASP A 201 18.64 5.21 1.83
N THR A 202 18.71 3.91 1.54
CA THR A 202 19.25 3.39 0.28
C THR A 202 18.21 2.52 -0.40
N LEU A 203 18.09 2.66 -1.73
CA LEU A 203 17.17 1.85 -2.51
C LEU A 203 17.52 0.36 -2.42
N ASP A 204 18.80 0.00 -2.44
CA ASP A 204 19.25 -1.39 -2.31
C ASP A 204 18.74 -2.06 -1.03
N ARG A 205 18.76 -1.34 0.10
CA ARG A 205 18.23 -1.88 1.36
C ARG A 205 16.72 -2.09 1.27
N MET A 206 15.99 -1.17 0.67
CA MET A 206 14.55 -1.30 0.48
C MET A 206 14.21 -2.49 -0.41
N VAL A 207 14.94 -2.66 -1.53
CA VAL A 207 14.79 -3.79 -2.45
C VAL A 207 15.07 -5.11 -1.73
N ALA A 208 16.16 -5.21 -0.97
CA ALA A 208 16.50 -6.41 -0.22
C ALA A 208 15.41 -6.81 0.78
N GLU A 209 14.82 -5.83 1.48
CA GLU A 209 13.78 -6.12 2.45
C GLU A 209 12.42 -6.46 1.81
N VAL A 210 12.08 -5.82 0.68
CA VAL A 210 10.90 -6.20 -0.12
C VAL A 210 11.03 -7.61 -0.66
N ARG A 211 12.21 -7.98 -1.20
CA ARG A 211 12.50 -9.36 -1.65
C ARG A 211 12.29 -10.37 -0.52
N ALA A 212 12.83 -10.08 0.66
CA ALA A 212 12.65 -10.94 1.83
C ALA A 212 11.16 -11.13 2.18
N LEU A 213 10.32 -10.09 2.05
CA LEU A 213 8.87 -10.20 2.26
C LEU A 213 8.18 -11.09 1.21
N THR A 214 8.52 -10.94 -0.07
CA THR A 214 7.92 -11.73 -1.18
C THR A 214 8.40 -13.18 -1.20
N GLU A 215 9.62 -13.43 -0.75
CA GLU A 215 10.18 -14.77 -0.66
C GLU A 215 9.51 -15.59 0.45
N THR A 216 8.94 -14.94 1.48
CA THR A 216 8.47 -15.64 2.69
C THR A 216 6.99 -15.49 3.03
N TYR A 217 6.35 -14.35 2.70
CA TYR A 217 4.98 -14.07 3.17
C TYR A 217 4.05 -13.50 2.11
N LEU A 218 4.54 -12.60 1.25
CA LEU A 218 3.72 -11.88 0.27
C LEU A 218 3.79 -12.54 -1.10
N ASP A 219 2.75 -12.33 -1.90
CA ASP A 219 2.67 -12.84 -3.28
C ASP A 219 3.35 -11.88 -4.28
N GLY A 220 3.45 -10.60 -3.92
CA GLY A 220 4.27 -9.64 -4.65
C GLY A 220 4.43 -8.32 -3.89
N ALA A 221 5.42 -7.53 -4.27
CA ALA A 221 5.60 -6.21 -3.71
C ALA A 221 6.38 -5.28 -4.64
N GLY A 222 6.07 -3.98 -4.55
CA GLY A 222 6.47 -2.97 -5.51
C GLY A 222 6.97 -1.71 -4.83
N ILE A 223 7.98 -1.06 -5.38
CA ILE A 223 8.59 0.15 -4.84
C ILE A 223 8.48 1.27 -5.87
N PHE A 224 7.95 2.40 -5.44
CA PHE A 224 8.11 3.69 -6.10
C PHE A 224 8.95 4.60 -5.20
N ALA A 225 10.22 4.78 -5.56
CA ALA A 225 11.14 5.61 -4.82
C ALA A 225 11.33 6.97 -5.51
N TYR A 226 11.41 8.03 -4.72
CA TYR A 226 11.62 9.38 -5.21
C TYR A 226 12.44 10.21 -4.24
N GLU A 227 13.05 11.28 -4.74
CA GLU A 227 13.87 12.19 -3.94
C GLU A 227 13.80 13.61 -4.47
N PRO A 228 14.18 14.64 -3.69
CA PRO A 228 14.31 15.99 -4.22
C PRO A 228 15.18 16.01 -5.49
N ASN A 229 14.72 16.72 -6.52
CA ASN A 229 15.54 16.95 -7.71
C ASN A 229 16.76 17.81 -7.35
N LYS A 230 17.75 17.87 -8.25
CA LYS A 230 19.01 18.62 -8.01
C LYS A 230 18.82 20.10 -7.68
N ASN A 231 17.71 20.69 -8.12
CA ASN A 231 17.41 22.11 -7.93
C ASN A 231 16.51 22.36 -6.71
N GLU A 232 16.10 21.31 -5.99
CA GLU A 232 15.14 21.38 -4.88
C GLU A 232 13.84 22.12 -5.23
N THR A 233 13.38 21.97 -6.47
CA THR A 233 12.14 22.60 -7.00
C THR A 233 11.00 21.61 -7.17
N GLY A 234 11.28 20.32 -6.96
CA GLY A 234 10.36 19.23 -7.19
C GLY A 234 10.98 17.91 -6.74
N TYR A 235 10.25 16.82 -7.00
CA TYR A 235 10.76 15.47 -6.85
C TYR A 235 11.19 14.89 -8.20
N GLN A 236 12.09 13.91 -8.14
CA GLN A 236 12.48 13.07 -9.26
C GLN A 236 12.39 11.60 -8.82
N VAL A 237 12.09 10.72 -9.77
CA VAL A 237 12.05 9.27 -9.54
C VAL A 237 13.47 8.75 -9.29
N VAL A 238 13.61 7.84 -8.32
CA VAL A 238 14.81 7.02 -8.11
C VAL A 238 14.52 5.66 -8.74
N PHE A 239 15.11 5.41 -9.90
CA PHE A 239 14.85 4.19 -10.68
C PHE A 239 15.35 2.93 -9.98
N VAL A 240 14.50 1.90 -9.98
CA VAL A 240 14.87 0.54 -9.61
C VAL A 240 15.79 -0.03 -10.69
N HIS A 241 16.89 -0.67 -10.27
CA HIS A 241 17.81 -1.30 -11.21
C HIS A 241 17.10 -2.38 -12.05
N GLN A 242 17.52 -2.56 -13.30
CA GLN A 242 16.87 -3.52 -14.21
C GLN A 242 16.81 -4.95 -13.65
N ARG A 243 17.85 -5.38 -12.92
CA ARG A 243 17.91 -6.69 -12.24
C ARG A 243 16.83 -6.87 -11.14
N ASP A 244 16.25 -5.76 -10.71
CA ASP A 244 15.28 -5.66 -9.61
C ASP A 244 13.88 -5.27 -10.14
N ARG A 245 13.63 -5.30 -11.45
CA ARG A 245 12.31 -4.99 -12.05
C ARG A 245 11.14 -5.78 -11.46
N VAL A 246 11.42 -6.93 -10.84
CA VAL A 246 10.40 -7.70 -10.11
C VAL A 246 9.68 -6.88 -9.03
N VAL A 247 10.30 -5.82 -8.52
CA VAL A 247 9.71 -4.87 -7.56
C VAL A 247 9.33 -3.53 -8.18
N ASP A 248 9.28 -3.40 -9.50
CA ASP A 248 8.75 -2.19 -10.15
C ASP A 248 7.24 -2.06 -9.87
N LEU A 249 6.80 -0.83 -9.59
CA LEU A 249 5.40 -0.59 -9.24
C LEU A 249 4.44 -0.82 -10.42
N SER A 250 4.82 -0.43 -11.64
CA SER A 250 3.97 -0.60 -12.82
C SER A 250 3.83 -2.07 -13.16
N ASP A 251 4.94 -2.82 -13.15
CA ASP A 251 4.94 -4.26 -13.37
C ASP A 251 4.09 -4.99 -12.31
N LEU A 252 4.14 -4.55 -11.04
CA LEU A 252 3.32 -5.14 -10.00
C LEU A 252 1.81 -4.88 -10.21
N ILE A 253 1.42 -3.63 -10.53
CA ILE A 253 0.03 -3.29 -10.81
C ILE A 253 -0.50 -4.16 -11.95
N HIS A 254 0.30 -4.36 -13.00
CA HIS A 254 -0.08 -5.23 -14.11
C HIS A 254 -0.31 -6.69 -13.67
N ARG A 255 0.60 -7.27 -12.88
CA ARG A 255 0.44 -8.64 -12.35
C ARG A 255 -0.81 -8.81 -11.50
N ILE A 256 -1.12 -7.80 -10.66
CA ILE A 256 -2.33 -7.82 -9.83
C ILE A 256 -3.57 -7.80 -10.72
N ALA A 257 -3.59 -6.97 -11.76
CA ALA A 257 -4.69 -6.93 -12.71
C ALA A 257 -4.86 -8.27 -13.46
N GLU A 258 -3.75 -8.88 -13.93
CA GLU A 258 -3.77 -10.21 -14.55
C GLU A 258 -4.33 -11.28 -13.61
N GLU A 259 -3.98 -11.23 -12.31
CA GLU A 259 -4.51 -12.17 -11.33
C GLU A 259 -6.01 -11.98 -11.08
N ILE A 260 -6.47 -10.72 -10.96
CA ILE A 260 -7.90 -10.40 -10.83
C ILE A 260 -8.68 -10.95 -12.03
N GLU A 261 -8.21 -10.68 -13.25
CA GLU A 261 -8.84 -11.17 -14.48
C GLU A 261 -8.78 -12.71 -14.58
N GLY A 262 -7.70 -13.33 -14.12
CA GLY A 262 -7.58 -14.79 -14.04
C GLY A 262 -8.65 -15.45 -13.17
N TYR A 263 -9.15 -14.76 -12.15
CA TYR A 263 -10.29 -15.20 -11.34
C TYR A 263 -11.65 -14.83 -11.93
N ALA A 264 -11.72 -13.78 -12.76
CA ALA A 264 -12.96 -13.20 -13.27
C ALA A 264 -13.36 -13.80 -14.63
N SER A 265 -13.68 -15.09 -14.69
CA SER A 265 -13.99 -15.86 -15.91
C SER A 265 -15.11 -15.26 -16.82
N SER A 266 -15.86 -14.27 -16.33
CA SER A 266 -16.92 -13.53 -17.05
C SER A 266 -16.97 -12.04 -16.71
N GLY A 267 -15.88 -11.48 -16.17
CA GLY A 267 -15.83 -10.11 -15.64
C GLY A 267 -16.57 -9.91 -14.30
N LEU A 268 -17.15 -10.99 -13.76
CA LEU A 268 -17.74 -11.02 -12.43
C LEU A 268 -16.83 -11.80 -11.46
N PRO A 269 -16.74 -11.36 -10.20
CA PRO A 269 -16.02 -12.12 -9.19
C PRO A 269 -16.74 -13.45 -8.91
N PRO A 270 -16.02 -14.55 -8.64
CA PRO A 270 -16.63 -15.82 -8.29
C PRO A 270 -17.40 -15.69 -6.97
N GLU A 271 -18.50 -16.45 -6.84
CA GLU A 271 -19.27 -16.52 -5.60
C GLU A 271 -18.37 -16.93 -4.42
N PRO A 272 -18.65 -16.44 -3.20
CA PRO A 272 -17.88 -16.85 -2.04
C PRO A 272 -18.14 -18.33 -1.79
N GLU A 273 -17.09 -19.14 -1.80
CA GLU A 273 -17.19 -20.52 -1.32
C GLU A 273 -17.58 -20.49 0.16
N PRO A 274 -18.63 -21.23 0.58
CA PRO A 274 -19.01 -21.30 1.98
C PRO A 274 -17.89 -21.98 2.77
N SER A 275 -17.20 -21.23 3.63
CA SER A 275 -16.26 -21.83 4.57
C SER A 275 -17.06 -22.47 5.70
N GLU A 276 -17.09 -23.80 5.79
CA GLU A 276 -17.50 -24.50 7.00
C GLU A 276 -16.44 -24.27 8.09
N GLN A 277 -16.46 -23.09 8.70
CA GLN A 277 -15.68 -22.81 9.90
C GLN A 277 -16.33 -23.55 11.06
N LEU A 278 -15.98 -24.82 11.21
CA LEU A 278 -16.18 -25.50 12.49
C LEU A 278 -15.32 -24.77 13.54
N PRO A 279 -15.75 -24.70 14.82
CA PRO A 279 -14.87 -24.26 15.89
C PRO A 279 -13.60 -25.10 15.91
N VAL A 280 -12.43 -24.50 16.17
CA VAL A 280 -11.21 -25.30 16.40
C VAL A 280 -11.43 -26.11 17.67
N ASP A 281 -11.51 -27.43 17.55
CA ASP A 281 -11.61 -28.30 18.71
C ASP A 281 -10.26 -28.35 19.42
N LEU A 282 -10.12 -27.49 20.44
CA LEU A 282 -8.92 -27.41 21.26
C LEU A 282 -8.64 -28.71 22.04
N SER A 283 -9.61 -29.63 22.13
CA SER A 283 -9.38 -30.94 22.75
C SER A 283 -8.49 -31.86 21.91
N LEU A 284 -8.24 -31.52 20.63
CA LEU A 284 -7.33 -32.25 19.74
C LEU A 284 -5.87 -31.80 19.84
N LEU A 285 -5.59 -30.69 20.54
CA LEU A 285 -4.22 -30.30 20.88
C LEU A 285 -3.78 -31.18 22.04
N GLN A 286 -3.25 -32.36 21.72
CA GLN A 286 -2.57 -33.17 22.73
C GLN A 286 -1.40 -32.35 23.28
N PRO A 287 -1.23 -32.27 24.62
CA PRO A 287 -0.02 -31.69 25.17
C PRO A 287 1.18 -32.45 24.62
N ASP A 288 2.20 -31.74 24.16
CA ASP A 288 3.47 -32.34 23.79
C ASP A 288 3.89 -33.24 24.95
N ALA A 289 4.04 -34.54 24.67
CA ALA A 289 4.49 -35.49 25.68
C ALA A 289 5.83 -34.95 26.19
N GLU A 290 5.91 -34.64 27.48
CA GLU A 290 7.17 -34.34 28.12
C GLU A 290 8.10 -35.51 27.84
N GLU A 291 9.08 -35.32 26.96
CA GLU A 291 10.15 -36.29 26.80
C GLU A 291 10.81 -36.40 28.19
N PRO A 292 10.80 -37.60 28.81
CA PRO A 292 11.48 -37.77 30.08
C PRO A 292 12.97 -37.52 29.81
N GLY A 293 13.49 -36.45 30.41
CA GLY A 293 14.89 -36.07 30.27
C GLY A 293 15.80 -37.23 30.71
N GLU A 294 16.66 -37.66 29.79
CA GLU A 294 17.87 -38.44 30.08
C GLU A 294 19.09 -37.51 30.20
#